data_AF-A0A7Y0FZI8-F1
#
_entry.id   AF-A0A7Y0FZI8-F1
#
_cell.length_a   1.000
_cell.length_b   1.000
_cell.length_c   1.000
_cell.angle_alpha   90.00
_cell.angle_beta   90.00
_cell.angle_gamma   90.00
#
_symmetry.space_group_name_H-M   'P 1'
#
loop_
_entity.id
_entity.type
_entity.pdbx_description
1 polymer ?
#
loop_
_entity_poly.entity_id
_entity_poly.type
_entity_poly.pdbx_seq_one_letter_code
_entity_poly.pdbx_strand_id
1 'polypeptide(L)'
;MKAHSELRLLPWSGPDGKPCYLSTDDASSHLSRLADTTEAAQLDVGQELLEHAIEVIVDAEPGPAELRLLARDLTEALRDTLRVAVSRGHRLPAPNPAAPGDEEAGPRSPAAAFS
;
A
#
# COMPACT_ATOMS: atom_id res chain seq x y z
N MET A 1 -5.94 26.38 -10.57
CA MET A 1 -5.64 25.07 -11.19
C MET A 1 -5.70 24.02 -10.10
N LYS A 2 -6.66 23.09 -10.14
CA LYS A 2 -6.70 21.97 -9.18
C LYS A 2 -5.48 21.09 -9.44
N ALA A 3 -4.79 20.73 -8.37
CA ALA A 3 -3.59 19.88 -8.42
C ALA A 3 -3.92 18.56 -9.13
N HIS A 4 -2.91 18.01 -9.82
CA HIS A 4 -2.89 16.82 -10.69
C HIS A 4 -3.39 15.49 -10.04
N SER A 5 -4.60 15.49 -9.49
CA SER A 5 -5.26 14.44 -8.70
C SER A 5 -6.36 13.69 -9.47
N GLU A 6 -6.50 13.95 -10.77
CA GLU A 6 -7.73 13.57 -11.50
C GLU A 6 -7.78 12.08 -11.91
N LEU A 7 -6.64 11.38 -11.90
CA LEU A 7 -6.57 9.98 -12.35
C LEU A 7 -6.08 9.03 -11.24
N ARG A 8 -6.95 8.13 -10.81
CA ARG A 8 -6.65 7.04 -9.87
C ARG A 8 -5.99 5.88 -10.62
N LEU A 9 -4.80 5.46 -10.20
CA LEU A 9 -4.21 4.20 -10.65
C LEU A 9 -5.04 3.01 -10.11
N LEU A 10 -5.46 2.11 -10.99
CA LEU A 10 -6.22 0.91 -10.59
C LEU A 10 -5.28 -0.22 -10.18
N PRO A 11 -5.67 -1.10 -9.24
CA PRO A 11 -4.83 -2.21 -8.76
C PRO A 11 -4.65 -3.34 -9.77
N TRP A 12 -5.48 -3.39 -10.82
CA TRP A 12 -5.31 -4.30 -11.96
C TRP A 12 -4.65 -3.61 -13.17
N SER A 13 -4.08 -4.43 -14.05
CA SER A 13 -3.52 -3.99 -15.32
C SER A 13 -4.54 -4.13 -16.45
N GLY A 14 -4.35 -3.36 -17.52
CA GLY A 14 -5.09 -3.51 -18.76
C GLY A 14 -4.69 -4.76 -19.54
N PRO A 15 -5.35 -5.02 -20.67
CA PRO A 15 -5.12 -6.22 -21.50
C PRO A 15 -3.65 -6.45 -21.90
N ASP A 16 -2.88 -5.37 -22.07
CA ASP A 16 -1.46 -5.42 -22.44
C ASP A 16 -0.50 -5.43 -21.25
N GLY A 17 -1.00 -5.60 -20.01
CA GLY A 17 -0.21 -5.41 -18.79
C GLY A 17 0.09 -3.93 -18.48
N LYS A 18 -0.48 -2.99 -19.25
CA LYS A 18 -0.28 -1.55 -19.04
C LYS A 18 -1.03 -1.06 -17.79
N PRO A 19 -0.49 -0.05 -17.07
CA PRO A 19 -1.21 0.60 -15.99
C PRO A 19 -2.56 1.15 -16.46
N CYS A 20 -3.61 0.91 -15.68
CA CYS A 20 -4.95 1.43 -15.93
C CYS A 20 -5.26 2.57 -14.97
N TYR A 21 -5.90 3.62 -15.49
CA TYR A 21 -6.26 4.78 -14.70
C TYR A 21 -7.77 5.03 -14.80
N LEU A 22 -8.35 5.42 -13.67
CA LEU A 22 -9.74 5.83 -13.55
C LEU A 22 -9.78 7.35 -13.37
N SER A 23 -10.42 8.05 -14.31
CA SER A 23 -10.81 9.45 -14.07
C SER A 23 -12.00 9.45 -13.13
N THR A 24 -11.89 10.12 -11.99
CA THR A 24 -12.99 10.12 -11.01
C THR A 24 -13.14 11.46 -10.33
N ASP A 25 -14.28 12.11 -10.59
CA ASP A 25 -14.73 13.29 -9.85
C ASP A 25 -15.33 12.91 -8.48
N ASP A 26 -15.62 11.62 -8.27
CA ASP A 26 -16.25 11.07 -7.07
C ASP A 26 -15.49 9.85 -6.53
N ALA A 27 -14.80 10.03 -5.40
CA ALA A 27 -14.06 8.95 -4.72
C ALA A 27 -14.94 7.77 -4.28
N SER A 28 -16.27 7.93 -4.26
CA SER A 28 -17.23 6.88 -3.88
C SER A 28 -17.80 6.10 -5.06
N SER A 29 -17.33 6.34 -6.30
CA SER A 29 -17.80 5.62 -7.48
C SER A 29 -17.65 4.09 -7.37
N HIS A 30 -18.47 3.34 -8.10
CA HIS A 30 -18.44 1.86 -8.05
C HIS A 30 -17.05 1.30 -8.38
N LEU A 31 -16.38 1.86 -9.40
CA LEU A 31 -15.02 1.43 -9.76
C LEU A 31 -13.98 1.79 -8.69
N SER A 32 -14.17 2.91 -7.98
CA SER A 32 -13.32 3.29 -6.86
C SER A 32 -13.44 2.27 -5.72
N ARG A 33 -14.67 1.88 -5.34
CA ARG A 33 -14.89 0.84 -4.32
C ARG A 33 -14.37 -0.52 -4.75
N LEU A 34 -14.54 -0.90 -6.02
CA LEU A 34 -13.97 -2.14 -6.55
C LEU A 34 -12.45 -2.12 -6.44
N ALA A 35 -11.82 -0.99 -6.77
CA ALA A 35 -10.39 -0.82 -6.60
C ALA A 35 -9.97 -0.93 -5.13
N ASP A 36 -10.72 -0.35 -4.19
CA ASP A 36 -10.43 -0.49 -2.75
C ASP A 36 -10.52 -1.96 -2.29
N THR A 37 -11.56 -2.68 -2.71
CA THR A 37 -11.71 -4.11 -2.39
C THR A 37 -10.59 -4.95 -2.99
N THR A 38 -10.20 -4.69 -4.25
CA THR A 38 -9.09 -5.43 -4.87
C THR A 38 -7.76 -5.10 -4.22
N GLU A 39 -7.51 -3.83 -3.87
CA GLU A 39 -6.31 -3.44 -3.11
C GLU A 39 -6.24 -4.19 -1.77
N ALA A 40 -7.36 -4.33 -1.06
CA ALA A 40 -7.42 -5.09 0.19
C ALA A 40 -7.12 -6.57 -0.03
N ALA A 41 -7.80 -7.21 -0.98
CA ALA A 41 -7.60 -8.63 -1.29
C ALA A 41 -6.15 -8.95 -1.72
N GLN A 42 -5.50 -8.06 -2.49
CA GLN A 42 -4.09 -8.24 -2.88
C GLN A 42 -3.14 -8.17 -1.68
N LEU A 43 -3.43 -7.31 -0.70
CA LEU A 43 -2.63 -7.22 0.52
C LEU A 43 -2.86 -8.44 1.43
N ASP A 44 -4.08 -8.95 1.52
CA ASP A 44 -4.39 -10.17 2.28
C ASP A 44 -3.66 -11.38 1.68
N VAL A 45 -3.71 -11.56 0.36
CA VAL A 45 -2.93 -12.60 -0.34
C VAL A 45 -1.42 -12.44 -0.09
N GLY A 46 -0.91 -11.20 -0.12
CA GLY A 46 0.49 -10.92 0.17
C GLY A 46 0.88 -11.28 1.60
N GLN A 47 -0.01 -11.06 2.57
CA GLN A 47 0.21 -11.43 3.96
C GLN A 47 0.23 -12.95 4.13
N GLU A 48 -0.78 -13.66 3.63
CA GLU A 48 -0.87 -15.13 3.72
C GLU A 48 0.35 -15.79 3.07
N LEU A 49 0.79 -15.30 1.90
CA LEU A 49 1.97 -15.83 1.23
C LEU A 49 3.26 -15.55 1.99
N LEU A 50 3.38 -14.39 2.64
CA LEU A 50 4.53 -14.06 3.46
C LEU A 50 4.62 -14.97 4.69
N GLU A 51 3.49 -15.22 5.37
CA GLU A 51 3.41 -16.15 6.50
C GLU A 51 3.86 -17.56 6.08
N HIS A 52 3.30 -18.07 4.98
CA HIS A 52 3.70 -19.36 4.42
C HIS A 52 5.18 -19.42 4.03
N ALA A 53 5.72 -18.34 3.43
CA ALA A 53 7.13 -18.28 3.04
C ALA A 53 8.06 -18.38 4.26
N ILE A 54 7.68 -17.75 5.37
CA ILE A 54 8.46 -17.81 6.62
C ILE A 54 8.49 -19.26 7.14
N GLU A 55 7.34 -19.94 7.17
CA GLU A 55 7.26 -21.36 7.58
C GLU A 55 8.14 -22.24 6.69
N VAL A 56 8.05 -22.09 5.36
CA VAL A 56 8.82 -22.93 4.42
C VAL A 56 10.33 -22.69 4.56
N ILE A 57 10.75 -21.44 4.72
CA ILE A 57 12.18 -21.08 4.82
C ILE A 57 12.78 -21.55 6.16
N VAL A 58 12.01 -21.50 7.25
CA VAL A 58 12.50 -21.83 8.59
C VAL A 58 12.38 -23.33 8.90
N ASP A 59 11.27 -23.96 8.53
CA ASP A 59 10.89 -25.27 9.05
C ASP A 59 10.99 -26.43 8.05
N ALA A 60 11.04 -26.17 6.73
CA ALA A 60 10.73 -27.20 5.73
C ALA A 60 11.90 -27.78 4.90
N GLU A 61 13.17 -27.37 5.13
CA GLU A 61 14.33 -27.72 4.25
C GLU A 61 13.95 -27.83 2.75
N PRO A 62 13.35 -26.78 2.17
CA PRO A 62 12.65 -26.87 0.90
C PRO A 62 13.59 -27.20 -0.25
N GLY A 63 13.08 -28.00 -1.19
CA GLY A 63 13.83 -28.35 -2.40
C GLY A 63 14.06 -27.14 -3.31
N PRO A 64 15.06 -27.16 -4.21
CA PRO A 64 15.34 -26.03 -5.11
C PRO A 64 14.18 -25.65 -6.04
N ALA A 65 13.29 -26.59 -6.39
CA ALA A 65 12.12 -26.31 -7.22
C ALA A 65 11.03 -25.55 -6.43
N GLU A 66 10.81 -25.93 -5.17
CA GLU A 66 9.88 -25.29 -4.25
C GLU A 66 10.32 -23.86 -3.93
N LEU A 67 11.61 -23.65 -3.66
CA LEU A 67 12.17 -22.31 -3.48
C LEU A 67 11.98 -21.40 -4.71
N ARG A 68 12.08 -21.95 -5.92
CA ARG A 68 11.85 -21.17 -7.15
C ARG A 68 10.38 -20.79 -7.31
N LEU A 69 9.46 -21.69 -6.97
CA LEU A 69 8.03 -21.41 -6.99
C LEU A 69 7.69 -20.33 -5.96
N LEU A 70 8.15 -20.51 -4.71
CA LEU A 70 7.95 -19.54 -3.63
C LEU A 70 8.51 -18.16 -3.99
N ALA A 71 9.72 -18.09 -4.56
CA ALA A 71 10.32 -16.83 -4.99
C ALA A 71 9.53 -16.16 -6.13
N ARG A 72 8.96 -16.94 -7.05
CA ARG A 72 8.10 -16.42 -8.13
C ARG A 72 6.85 -15.80 -7.53
N ASP A 73 6.17 -16.52 -6.64
CA ASP A 73 4.91 -16.08 -6.06
C ASP A 73 5.12 -14.84 -5.17
N LEU A 74 6.20 -14.83 -4.37
CA LEU A 74 6.59 -13.65 -3.58
C LEU A 74 6.89 -12.43 -4.46
N THR A 75 7.52 -12.64 -5.62
CA THR A 75 7.78 -11.55 -6.58
C THR A 75 6.48 -10.98 -7.15
N GLU A 76 5.47 -11.82 -7.38
CA GLU A 76 4.15 -11.40 -7.85
C GLU A 76 3.41 -10.60 -6.76
N ALA A 77 3.33 -11.12 -5.53
CA ALA A 77 2.73 -10.43 -4.40
C ALA A 77 3.41 -9.09 -4.07
N LEU A 78 4.74 -9.01 -4.19
CA LEU A 78 5.47 -7.76 -4.00
C LEU A 78 5.14 -6.72 -5.08
N ARG A 79 5.01 -7.15 -6.34
CA ARG A 79 4.61 -6.26 -7.44
C ARG A 79 3.23 -5.66 -7.18
N ASP A 80 2.29 -6.49 -6.75
CA ASP A 80 0.93 -6.07 -6.42
C ASP A 80 0.94 -5.10 -5.24
N THR A 81 1.66 -5.43 -4.16
CA THR A 81 1.83 -4.56 -2.99
C THR A 81 2.40 -3.19 -3.35
N LEU A 82 3.44 -3.14 -4.18
CA LEU A 82 4.02 -1.89 -4.67
C LEU A 82 3.01 -1.07 -5.47
N ARG A 83 2.20 -1.72 -6.30
CA ARG A 83 1.15 -1.06 -7.08
C ARG A 83 0.07 -0.46 -6.18
N VAL A 84 -0.36 -1.20 -5.16
CA VAL A 84 -1.31 -0.70 -4.13
C VAL A 84 -0.71 0.50 -3.40
N ALA A 85 0.56 0.42 -2.99
CA ALA A 85 1.24 1.51 -2.29
C ALA A 85 1.33 2.79 -3.15
N VAL A 86 1.69 2.68 -4.42
CA VAL A 86 1.72 3.80 -5.37
C VAL A 86 0.32 4.38 -5.57
N SER A 87 -0.69 3.52 -5.78
CA SER A 87 -2.06 3.94 -5.96
C SER A 87 -2.60 4.71 -4.75
N ARG A 88 -2.35 4.22 -3.53
CA ARG A 88 -2.73 4.90 -2.28
C ARG A 88 -1.96 6.19 -2.07
N GLY A 89 -0.65 6.18 -2.34
CA GLY A 89 0.23 7.34 -2.20
C GLY A 89 -0.20 8.53 -3.06
N HIS A 90 -0.64 8.29 -4.30
CA HIS A 90 -1.18 9.36 -5.17
C HIS A 90 -2.49 9.99 -4.65
N ARG A 91 -3.23 9.29 -3.77
CA ARG A 91 -4.46 9.79 -3.17
C ARG A 91 -4.24 10.54 -1.86
N LEU A 92 -3.03 10.53 -1.31
CA LEU A 92 -2.70 11.29 -0.11
C LEU A 92 -2.66 12.79 -0.44
N PRO A 93 -3.17 13.66 0.45
CA PRO A 93 -3.01 15.09 0.28
C PRO A 93 -1.52 15.46 0.28
N ALA A 94 -1.13 16.47 -0.51
CA ALA A 94 0.23 16.99 -0.46
C ALA A 94 0.56 17.43 0.98
N PRO A 95 1.78 17.17 1.47
CA PRO A 95 2.20 17.65 2.79
C PRO A 95 1.98 19.17 2.85
N ASN A 96 1.23 19.65 3.84
CA ASN A 96 0.99 21.08 4.02
C ASN A 96 2.34 21.77 4.32
N PRO A 97 2.85 22.65 3.44
CA PRO A 97 4.14 23.32 3.66
C PRO A 97 4.08 24.41 4.74
N ALA A 98 2.96 24.61 5.43
CA ALA A 98 2.81 25.59 6.50
C ALA A 98 2.12 25.00 7.73
N ALA A 99 2.93 24.41 8.61
CA ALA A 99 2.80 24.70 10.04
C ALA A 99 4.13 25.31 10.48
N PRO A 100 4.24 26.63 10.65
CA PRO A 100 5.39 27.20 11.32
C PRO A 100 5.42 26.62 12.74
N GLY A 101 6.47 25.85 13.03
CA GLY A 101 6.83 25.52 14.40
C GLY A 101 7.42 26.76 15.08
N ASP A 102 6.92 27.01 16.29
CA ASP A 102 7.50 27.76 17.40
C ASP A 102 7.50 29.31 17.22
N GLU A 103 7.08 30.16 18.16
CA GLU A 103 7.33 30.18 19.61
C GLU A 103 6.17 30.89 20.37
N GLU A 104 5.60 30.26 21.40
CA GLU A 104 5.21 31.00 22.61
C GLU A 104 5.61 30.17 23.83
N ALA A 105 6.56 30.72 24.59
CA ALA A 105 7.18 30.08 25.74
C ALA A 105 6.26 30.10 26.97
N GLY A 106 6.07 28.94 27.61
CA GLY A 106 5.83 28.84 29.07
C GLY A 106 4.77 27.81 29.52
N PRO A 107 4.85 27.30 30.77
CA PRO A 107 6.01 26.82 31.51
C PRO A 107 6.05 25.28 31.57
N ARG A 108 7.26 24.72 31.74
CA ARG A 108 7.45 23.31 32.09
C ARG A 108 6.83 23.03 33.46
N SER A 109 5.94 22.04 33.53
CA SER A 109 5.59 21.37 34.78
C SER A 109 5.91 19.87 34.68
N PRO A 110 6.34 19.26 35.79
CA PRO A 110 7.08 18.00 35.77
C PRO A 110 6.15 16.78 35.71
N ALA A 111 6.78 15.69 35.29
CA ALA A 111 6.31 14.31 35.26
C ALA A 111 5.31 13.93 36.35
N ALA A 112 4.30 13.13 35.95
CA ALA A 112 3.67 12.14 36.81
C ALA A 112 3.70 10.78 36.09
N ALA A 113 4.18 9.78 36.81
CA ALA A 113 4.36 8.41 36.38
C ALA A 113 3.04 7.72 36.03
N PHE A 114 3.07 6.85 35.02
CA PHE A 114 2.03 5.84 34.82
C PHE A 114 2.30 4.65 35.76
N SER A 115 1.27 4.17 36.45
CA SER A 115 1.19 2.84 37.04
C SER A 115 0.53 1.87 36.06
#